data_AF-A0AAU9UCY2-F1
#
_entry.id   AF-A0AAU9UCY2-F1
#
_cell.length_a   1.000
_cell.length_b   1.000
_cell.length_c   1.000
_cell.angle_alpha   90.00
_cell.angle_beta   90.00
_cell.angle_gamma   90.00
#
_symmetry.space_group_name_H-M   'P 1'
#
loop_
_entity.id
_entity.type
_entity.pdbx_description
1 polymer ?
#
loop_
_entity_poly.entity_id
_entity_poly.type
_entity_poly.pdbx_seq_one_letter_code
_entity_poly.pdbx_strand_id
1 'polypeptide(L)'
;MASGRKHSDNNEQKLQGKYDVIITGGGIVGSTLACAIGKNSLFSNLKILLLEGSSDKKFQLKSEYSNRVVALNQSTKSLLKSLEIWHHVEKMRLQPVRHMQVWDACSDALISFSSREILDDDVAYIVENDVLLEAVNIELKSSSVKNVDILYGAKVTGYELSKSGSQGNIVKMNNGDSYSCDLLCIRGEGFFAQLYTVMLAGLKKSQVH
;
A
#
# COMPACT_ATOMS: atom_id res chain seq x y z
N MET A 1 22.41 25.62 -47.24
CA MET A 1 23.12 24.47 -46.63
C MET A 1 23.33 24.75 -45.14
N ALA A 2 23.49 23.71 -44.32
CA ALA A 2 23.39 23.63 -42.86
C ALA A 2 21.94 23.55 -42.34
N SER A 3 21.27 22.40 -42.47
CA SER A 3 21.42 21.16 -41.68
C SER A 3 20.82 21.31 -40.28
N GLY A 4 19.67 20.67 -40.11
CA GLY A 4 18.87 20.71 -38.90
C GLY A 4 19.46 19.91 -37.74
N ARG A 5 18.98 20.23 -36.53
CA ARG A 5 19.00 19.34 -35.38
C ARG A 5 17.54 19.08 -35.00
N LYS A 6 16.98 18.00 -35.53
CA LYS A 6 15.86 17.31 -34.88
C LYS A 6 16.47 16.67 -33.63
N HIS A 7 16.16 17.19 -32.45
CA HIS A 7 16.34 16.44 -31.21
C HIS A 7 15.18 15.44 -31.16
N SER A 8 15.42 14.25 -31.69
CA SER A 8 14.53 13.10 -31.56
C SER A 8 14.94 12.33 -30.31
N ASP A 9 14.41 12.72 -29.15
CA ASP A 9 14.41 11.85 -27.97
C ASP A 9 13.35 10.76 -28.16
N ASN A 10 13.63 9.81 -29.04
CA ASN A 10 12.92 8.54 -29.10
C ASN A 10 13.41 7.68 -27.93
N ASN A 11 12.95 7.96 -26.72
CA ASN A 11 12.96 6.94 -25.67
C ASN A 11 11.92 5.89 -26.07
N GLU A 12 12.38 4.83 -26.74
CA GLU A 12 11.56 3.64 -27.01
C GLU A 12 11.04 3.09 -25.69
N GLN A 13 9.78 3.41 -25.37
CA GLN A 13 9.10 2.86 -24.20
C GLN A 13 8.85 1.38 -24.44
N LYS A 14 9.63 0.55 -23.76
CA LYS A 14 9.53 -0.91 -23.90
C LYS A 14 8.40 -1.43 -23.02
N LEU A 15 7.34 -1.94 -23.64
CA LEU A 15 6.25 -2.59 -22.91
C LEU A 15 6.73 -3.95 -22.39
N GLN A 16 6.90 -4.07 -21.08
CA GLN A 16 7.47 -5.26 -20.44
C GLN A 16 6.40 -6.32 -20.12
N GLY A 17 5.14 -5.92 -19.93
CA GLY A 17 4.07 -6.87 -19.64
C GLY A 17 2.68 -6.26 -19.41
N LYS A 18 1.70 -7.16 -19.30
CA LYS A 18 0.32 -6.85 -18.91
C LYS A 18 0.01 -7.48 -17.54
N TYR A 19 -0.68 -6.71 -16.71
CA TYR A 19 -1.20 -7.08 -15.40
C TYR A 19 -2.68 -6.72 -15.32
N ASP A 20 -3.45 -7.34 -14.43
CA ASP A 20 -4.85 -6.94 -14.22
C ASP A 20 -4.90 -5.72 -13.30
N VAL A 21 -4.07 -5.71 -12.26
CA VAL A 21 -3.97 -4.62 -11.30
C VAL A 21 -2.51 -4.21 -11.12
N ILE A 22 -2.23 -2.91 -11.26
CA ILE A 22 -0.94 -2.33 -10.84
C ILE A 22 -1.18 -1.44 -9.63
N ILE A 23 -0.38 -1.64 -8.58
CA ILE A 23 -0.37 -0.82 -7.36
C ILE A 23 0.95 -0.06 -7.32
N THR A 24 0.88 1.27 -7.31
CA THR A 24 2.07 2.12 -7.23
C THR A 24 2.36 2.50 -5.77
N GLY A 25 3.51 2.09 -5.26
CA GLY A 25 4.01 2.38 -3.90
C GLY A 25 3.87 1.19 -2.96
N GLY A 26 4.98 0.51 -2.69
CA GLY A 26 5.12 -0.59 -1.71
C GLY A 26 5.34 -0.12 -0.28
N GLY A 27 4.69 0.98 0.11
CA GLY A 27 4.55 1.35 1.52
C GLY A 27 3.46 0.53 2.20
N ILE A 28 3.24 0.76 3.51
CA ILE A 28 2.27 0.00 4.34
C ILE A 28 0.94 -0.18 3.61
N VAL A 29 0.35 0.90 3.11
CA VAL A 29 -0.98 0.87 2.49
C VAL A 29 -1.02 0.06 1.18
N GLY A 30 -0.07 0.29 0.27
CA GLY A 30 -0.04 -0.40 -1.01
C GLY A 30 0.30 -1.88 -0.85
N SER A 31 1.24 -2.19 0.03
CA SER A 31 1.59 -3.57 0.39
C SER A 31 0.44 -4.29 1.10
N THR A 32 -0.28 -3.62 2.02
CA THR A 32 -1.47 -4.20 2.67
C THR A 32 -2.59 -4.44 1.67
N LEU A 33 -2.81 -3.53 0.73
CA LEU A 33 -3.79 -3.71 -0.34
C LEU A 33 -3.41 -4.91 -1.23
N ALA A 34 -2.15 -5.00 -1.66
CA ALA A 34 -1.66 -6.12 -2.44
C ALA A 34 -1.86 -7.46 -1.70
N CYS A 35 -1.58 -7.48 -0.40
CA CYS A 35 -1.79 -8.65 0.45
C CYS A 35 -3.27 -9.01 0.56
N ALA A 36 -4.14 -8.03 0.79
CA ALA A 36 -5.59 -8.24 0.89
C ALA A 36 -6.20 -8.82 -0.38
N ILE A 37 -5.80 -8.31 -1.55
CA ILE A 37 -6.26 -8.85 -2.84
C ILE A 37 -5.64 -10.23 -3.08
N GLY A 38 -4.35 -10.40 -2.82
CA GLY A 38 -3.64 -11.66 -3.05
C GLY A 38 -4.12 -12.83 -2.18
N LYS A 39 -4.58 -12.55 -0.95
CA LYS A 39 -5.18 -13.55 -0.05
C LYS A 39 -6.65 -13.87 -0.35
N ASN A 40 -7.32 -13.03 -1.12
CA ASN A 40 -8.73 -13.23 -1.40
C ASN A 40 -8.93 -14.22 -2.56
N SER A 41 -9.62 -15.32 -2.29
CA SER A 41 -9.87 -16.38 -3.27
C SER A 41 -10.61 -15.90 -4.52
N LEU A 42 -11.46 -14.87 -4.41
CA LEU A 42 -12.18 -14.27 -5.54
C LEU A 42 -11.24 -13.60 -6.55
N PHE A 43 -10.06 -13.17 -6.11
CA PHE A 43 -9.07 -12.48 -6.94
C PHE A 43 -7.85 -13.33 -7.26
N SER A 44 -7.88 -14.62 -6.94
CA SER A 44 -6.76 -15.56 -7.16
C SER A 44 -6.30 -15.68 -8.60
N ASN A 45 -7.19 -15.41 -9.57
CA ASN A 45 -6.89 -15.45 -11.00
C ASN A 45 -6.31 -14.12 -11.54
N LEU A 46 -6.30 -13.05 -10.75
CA LEU A 46 -5.80 -11.74 -11.18
C LEU A 46 -4.27 -11.68 -11.02
N LYS A 47 -3.57 -11.20 -12.04
CA LYS A 47 -2.14 -10.89 -11.97
C LYS A 47 -1.93 -9.47 -11.44
N ILE A 48 -1.31 -9.37 -10.27
CA ILE A 48 -1.13 -8.11 -9.55
C ILE A 48 0.35 -7.74 -9.56
N LEU A 49 0.67 -6.48 -9.84
CA LEU A 49 2.02 -5.93 -9.74
C LEU A 49 2.08 -4.82 -8.70
N LEU A 50 2.90 -5.00 -7.68
CA LEU A 50 3.25 -3.97 -6.72
C LEU A 50 4.58 -3.32 -7.11
N LEU A 51 4.55 -2.03 -7.44
CA LEU A 51 5.72 -1.25 -7.81
C LEU A 51 6.24 -0.49 -6.58
N GLU A 52 7.47 -0.77 -6.14
CA GLU A 52 8.15 -0.04 -5.07
C GLU A 52 9.39 0.68 -5.62
N GLY A 53 9.47 1.99 -5.37
CA GLY A 53 10.58 2.83 -5.85
C GLY A 53 11.90 2.56 -5.12
N SER A 54 11.84 2.08 -3.89
CA SER A 54 13.00 1.71 -3.08
C SER A 54 13.52 0.33 -3.47
N SER A 55 14.80 0.07 -3.20
CA SER A 55 15.37 -1.28 -3.29
C SER A 55 14.79 -2.20 -2.21
N ASP A 56 14.80 -3.52 -2.44
CA ASP A 56 14.48 -4.50 -1.39
C ASP A 56 15.52 -4.38 -0.26
N LYS A 57 15.10 -3.77 0.86
CA LYS A 57 15.94 -3.58 2.03
C LYS A 57 15.63 -4.68 3.02
N LYS A 58 16.67 -5.36 3.50
CA LYS A 58 16.53 -6.31 4.61
C LYS A 58 16.11 -5.53 5.85
N PHE A 59 14.97 -5.91 6.42
CA PHE A 59 14.54 -5.39 7.70
C PHE A 59 15.49 -5.84 8.81
N GLN A 60 15.81 -4.92 9.71
CA GLN A 60 16.56 -5.20 10.93
C GLN A 60 15.91 -4.41 12.05
N LEU A 61 15.46 -5.13 13.08
CA LEU A 61 14.92 -4.49 14.27
C LEU A 61 16.06 -3.86 15.07
N LYS A 62 16.09 -2.53 15.11
CA LYS A 62 17.07 -1.77 15.89
C LYS A 62 16.72 -1.80 17.38
N SER A 63 17.70 -1.67 18.25
CA SER A 63 17.47 -1.50 19.70
C SER A 63 16.74 -0.20 20.01
N GLU A 64 17.07 0.88 19.29
CA GLU A 64 16.41 2.18 19.38
C GLU A 64 15.01 2.16 18.76
N TYR A 65 14.11 2.99 19.29
CA TYR A 65 12.77 3.19 18.74
C TYR A 65 12.80 4.15 17.55
N SER A 66 12.06 3.83 16.49
CA SER A 66 11.83 4.74 15.38
C SER A 66 10.88 5.88 15.78
N ASN A 67 11.20 7.10 15.36
CA ASN A 67 10.29 8.25 15.46
C ASN A 67 9.11 8.17 14.46
N ARG A 68 9.16 7.24 13.50
CA ARG A 68 8.09 7.05 12.52
C ARG A 68 7.16 5.96 13.03
N VAL A 69 6.11 6.38 13.71
CA VAL A 69 5.09 5.49 14.27
C VAL A 69 3.70 5.82 13.72
N VAL A 70 2.81 4.84 13.81
CA VAL A 70 1.37 5.00 13.59
C VAL A 70 0.60 4.54 14.81
N ALA A 71 -0.48 5.26 15.13
CA ALA A 71 -1.47 4.83 16.10
C ALA A 71 -2.58 4.05 15.39
N LEU A 72 -2.66 2.75 15.64
CA LEU A 72 -3.65 1.86 15.06
C LEU A 72 -4.82 1.66 16.03
N ASN A 73 -6.03 1.86 15.55
CA ASN A 73 -7.24 1.57 16.30
C ASN A 73 -7.66 0.10 16.16
N GLN A 74 -8.73 -0.26 16.87
CA GLN A 74 -9.25 -1.62 16.89
C GLN A 74 -9.68 -2.14 15.51
N SER A 75 -10.32 -1.29 14.70
CA SER A 75 -10.75 -1.67 13.34
C SER A 75 -9.55 -2.04 12.46
N THR A 76 -8.45 -1.30 12.57
CA THR A 76 -7.23 -1.58 11.82
C THR A 76 -6.54 -2.85 12.33
N LYS A 77 -6.50 -3.06 13.64
CA LYS A 77 -6.03 -4.32 14.24
C LYS A 77 -6.84 -5.51 13.72
N SER A 78 -8.17 -5.43 13.69
CA SER A 78 -9.04 -6.49 13.18
C SER A 78 -8.80 -6.79 11.70
N LEU A 79 -8.62 -5.75 10.86
CA LEU A 79 -8.24 -5.93 9.47
C LEU A 79 -6.90 -6.66 9.34
N LEU A 80 -5.87 -6.20 10.04
CA LEU A 80 -4.54 -6.82 10.00
C LEU A 80 -4.57 -8.25 10.54
N LYS A 81 -5.43 -8.56 11.53
CA LYS A 81 -5.67 -9.93 11.99
C LYS A 81 -6.31 -10.80 10.91
N SER A 82 -7.33 -10.30 10.20
CA SER A 82 -7.96 -11.06 9.10
C SER A 82 -7.03 -11.36 7.94
N LEU A 83 -5.98 -10.55 7.77
CA LEU A 83 -4.93 -10.75 6.78
C LEU A 83 -3.75 -11.56 7.32
N GLU A 84 -3.83 -12.02 8.56
CA GLU A 84 -2.76 -12.72 9.28
C GLU A 84 -1.48 -11.87 9.40
N ILE A 85 -1.55 -10.54 9.33
CA ILE A 85 -0.39 -9.65 9.45
C ILE A 85 -0.09 -9.34 10.93
N TRP A 86 -1.14 -9.19 11.73
CA TRP A 86 -1.04 -8.67 13.11
C TRP A 86 -0.10 -9.47 14.01
N HIS A 87 -0.10 -10.80 13.87
CA HIS A 87 0.71 -11.67 14.71
C HIS A 87 2.23 -11.47 14.52
N HIS A 88 2.66 -10.98 13.34
CA HIS A 88 4.07 -10.60 13.12
C HIS A 88 4.42 -9.30 13.84
N VAL A 89 3.48 -8.35 13.88
CA VAL A 89 3.64 -7.09 14.62
C VAL A 89 3.82 -7.38 16.12
N GLU A 90 2.99 -8.26 16.68
CA GLU A 90 3.05 -8.70 18.08
C GLU A 90 4.39 -9.37 18.42
N LYS A 91 4.94 -10.17 17.50
CA LYS A 91 6.24 -10.85 17.70
C LYS A 91 7.43 -9.90 17.61
N MET A 92 7.31 -8.78 16.90
CA MET A 92 8.39 -7.82 16.71
C MET A 92 8.40 -6.76 17.81
N ARG A 93 7.48 -5.79 17.73
CA ARG A 93 7.42 -4.65 18.64
C ARG A 93 6.14 -3.84 18.42
N LEU A 94 5.42 -3.59 19.50
CA LEU A 94 4.31 -2.63 19.56
C LEU A 94 4.19 -2.07 20.98
N GLN A 95 3.50 -0.94 21.13
CA GLN A 95 3.16 -0.37 22.41
C GLN A 95 1.64 -0.17 22.52
N PRO A 96 0.94 -0.89 23.43
CA PRO A 96 -0.48 -0.69 23.65
C PRO A 96 -0.76 0.63 24.40
N VAL A 97 -1.85 1.28 24.03
CA VAL A 97 -2.38 2.48 24.67
C VAL A 97 -3.60 2.08 25.49
N ARG A 98 -3.47 2.04 26.81
CA ARG A 98 -4.55 1.65 27.73
C ARG A 98 -5.42 2.81 28.18
N HIS A 99 -4.86 4.02 28.16
CA HIS A 99 -5.54 5.23 28.59
C HIS A 99 -5.20 6.35 27.62
N MET A 100 -6.22 7.13 27.25
CA MET A 100 -6.07 8.31 26.40
C MET A 100 -6.88 9.45 27.00
N GLN A 101 -6.29 10.63 27.06
CA GLN A 101 -6.95 11.85 27.53
C GLN A 101 -6.84 12.90 26.44
N VAL A 102 -7.95 13.56 26.15
CA VAL A 102 -8.05 14.64 25.18
C VAL A 102 -8.64 15.84 25.90
N TRP A 103 -7.87 16.93 25.95
CA TRP A 103 -8.29 18.17 26.59
C TRP A 103 -8.23 19.32 25.59
N ASP A 104 -9.08 20.32 25.80
CA ASP A 104 -9.00 21.58 25.09
C ASP A 104 -8.03 22.53 25.82
N ALA A 105 -7.26 23.31 25.08
CA ALA A 105 -6.28 24.22 25.67
C ALA A 105 -6.93 25.49 26.25
N CYS A 106 -8.13 25.84 25.79
CA CYS A 106 -8.81 27.08 26.15
C CYS A 106 -10.03 26.86 27.06
N SER A 107 -10.34 25.62 27.45
CA SER A 107 -11.46 25.29 28.33
C SER A 107 -11.13 24.12 29.25
N ASP A 108 -11.93 23.93 30.29
CA ASP A 108 -11.82 22.76 31.20
C ASP A 108 -12.42 21.48 30.60
N ALA A 109 -12.66 21.44 29.28
CA ALA A 109 -13.20 20.27 28.61
C ALA A 109 -12.16 19.14 28.57
N LEU A 110 -12.53 17.97 29.09
CA LEU A 110 -11.71 16.76 29.12
C LEU A 110 -12.54 15.55 28.72
N ILE A 111 -12.03 14.77 27.76
CA ILE A 111 -12.55 13.46 27.38
C ILE A 111 -11.48 12.43 27.73
N SER A 112 -11.87 11.36 28.42
CA SER A 112 -10.97 10.25 28.78
C SER A 112 -11.48 8.95 28.19
N PHE A 113 -10.57 8.12 27.71
CA PHE A 113 -10.83 6.77 27.23
C PHE A 113 -9.97 5.78 28.00
N SER A 114 -10.53 4.62 28.31
CA SER A 114 -9.87 3.56 29.07
C SER A 114 -10.10 2.20 28.43
N SER A 115 -9.07 1.36 28.41
CA SER A 115 -9.20 -0.04 27.96
C SER A 115 -10.18 -0.85 28.81
N ARG A 116 -10.52 -0.39 30.02
CA ARG A 116 -11.56 -1.02 30.85
C ARG A 116 -12.97 -0.85 30.29
N GLU A 117 -13.18 0.19 29.48
CA GLU A 117 -14.47 0.48 28.84
C GLU A 117 -14.58 -0.22 27.49
N ILE A 118 -13.46 -0.70 26.94
CA ILE A 118 -13.35 -1.41 25.68
C ILE A 118 -13.23 -2.91 26.02
N LEU A 119 -14.33 -3.65 25.85
CA LEU A 119 -14.43 -5.07 26.19
C LEU A 119 -13.25 -5.88 25.59
N ASP A 120 -12.31 -6.28 26.46
CA ASP A 120 -11.12 -7.11 26.18
C ASP A 120 -10.11 -6.56 25.15
N ASP A 121 -10.00 -5.22 25.00
CA ASP A 121 -8.97 -4.65 24.11
C ASP A 121 -8.37 -3.31 24.58
N ASP A 122 -7.20 -2.93 24.04
CA ASP A 122 -6.56 -1.64 24.31
C ASP A 122 -7.20 -0.52 23.46
N VAL A 123 -7.05 0.74 23.89
CA VAL A 123 -7.61 1.91 23.18
C VAL A 123 -7.00 2.06 21.79
N ALA A 124 -5.68 1.87 21.69
CA ALA A 124 -4.93 1.94 20.44
C ALA A 124 -3.60 1.20 20.56
N TYR A 125 -2.90 1.09 19.44
CA TYR A 125 -1.58 0.46 19.34
C TYR A 125 -0.62 1.39 18.63
N ILE A 126 0.46 1.79 19.29
CA ILE A 126 1.55 2.51 18.65
C ILE A 126 2.51 1.49 18.04
N VAL A 127 2.69 1.57 16.74
CA VAL A 127 3.53 0.63 15.97
C VAL A 127 4.51 1.42 15.11
N GLU A 128 5.77 1.01 15.10
CA GLU A 128 6.79 1.58 14.21
C GLU A 128 6.47 1.25 12.75
N ASN A 129 6.62 2.22 11.85
CA ASN A 129 6.26 2.04 10.44
C ASN A 129 7.05 0.90 9.77
N ASP A 130 8.33 0.78 10.13
CA ASP A 130 9.20 -0.25 9.57
C ASP A 130 8.79 -1.65 10.05
N VAL A 131 8.36 -1.77 11.30
CA VAL A 131 7.81 -3.02 11.87
C VAL A 131 6.51 -3.40 11.16
N LEU A 132 5.61 -2.43 10.97
CA LEU A 132 4.34 -2.69 10.29
C LEU A 132 4.56 -3.07 8.82
N LEU A 133 5.45 -2.37 8.12
CA LEU A 133 5.77 -2.70 6.73
C LEU A 133 6.41 -4.09 6.61
N GLU A 134 7.31 -4.45 7.53
CA GLU A 134 7.91 -5.78 7.52
C GLU A 134 6.87 -6.87 7.79
N ALA A 135 5.96 -6.67 8.75
CA ALA A 135 4.88 -7.61 9.01
C ALA A 135 4.04 -7.88 7.76
N VAL A 136 3.74 -6.84 6.97
CA VAL A 136 3.05 -6.96 5.69
C VAL A 136 3.90 -7.69 4.66
N ASN A 137 5.20 -7.38 4.58
CA ASN A 137 6.13 -8.01 3.63
C ASN A 137 6.32 -9.50 3.89
N ILE A 138 6.35 -9.93 5.15
CA ILE A 138 6.40 -11.35 5.52
C ILE A 138 5.19 -12.08 4.95
N GLU A 139 3.99 -11.53 5.12
CA GLU A 139 2.76 -12.13 4.59
C GLU A 139 2.69 -12.08 3.06
N LEU A 140 3.13 -10.99 2.43
CA LEU A 140 3.20 -10.88 0.98
C LEU A 140 4.16 -11.89 0.35
N LYS A 141 5.27 -12.21 1.02
CA LYS A 141 6.26 -13.20 0.56
C LYS A 141 5.88 -14.63 0.97
N SER A 142 4.79 -14.82 1.70
CA SER A 142 4.31 -16.14 2.12
C SER A 142 3.70 -16.93 0.97
N SER A 143 3.62 -18.25 1.11
CA SER A 143 3.02 -19.14 0.10
C SER A 143 1.52 -18.95 -0.11
N SER A 144 0.86 -18.17 0.77
CA SER A 144 -0.57 -17.85 0.65
C SER A 144 -0.86 -16.82 -0.44
N VAL A 145 0.12 -15.99 -0.79
CA VAL A 145 0.01 -14.96 -1.83
C VAL A 145 0.85 -15.36 -3.03
N LYS A 146 0.21 -15.83 -4.11
CA LYS A 146 0.91 -16.37 -5.29
C LYS A 146 0.76 -15.51 -6.55
N ASN A 147 -0.22 -14.62 -6.56
CA ASN A 147 -0.62 -13.84 -7.72
C ASN A 147 -0.16 -12.38 -7.67
N VAL A 148 0.73 -12.06 -6.72
CA VAL A 148 1.31 -10.72 -6.54
C VAL A 148 2.80 -10.76 -6.86
N ASP A 149 3.18 -10.07 -7.92
CA ASP A 149 4.58 -9.78 -8.25
C ASP A 149 5.00 -8.47 -7.59
N ILE A 150 6.18 -8.43 -6.97
CA ILE A 150 6.75 -7.20 -6.38
C ILE A 150 7.97 -6.79 -7.19
N LEU A 151 7.95 -5.57 -7.72
CA LEU A 151 9.08 -4.98 -8.43
C LEU A 151 9.68 -3.85 -7.58
N TYR A 152 10.89 -4.08 -7.09
CA TYR A 152 11.68 -3.08 -6.34
C TYR A 152 12.53 -2.22 -7.28
N GLY A 153 12.92 -1.04 -6.83
CA GLY A 153 13.66 -0.06 -7.65
C GLY A 153 12.82 0.54 -8.79
N ALA A 154 11.51 0.33 -8.77
CA ALA A 154 10.55 0.70 -9.79
C ALA A 154 9.95 2.08 -9.48
N LYS A 155 10.66 3.14 -9.86
CA LYS A 155 10.14 4.50 -9.70
C LYS A 155 9.24 4.87 -10.87
N VAL A 156 7.95 5.05 -10.58
CA VAL A 156 6.94 5.51 -11.55
C VAL A 156 7.19 6.98 -11.90
N THR A 157 7.20 7.30 -13.19
CA THR A 157 7.38 8.68 -13.71
C THR A 157 6.09 9.27 -14.25
N GLY A 158 5.14 8.44 -14.66
CA GLY A 158 3.86 8.90 -15.16
C GLY A 158 2.93 7.74 -15.49
N TYR A 159 1.71 8.09 -15.87
CA TYR A 159 0.70 7.14 -16.29
C TYR A 159 -0.14 7.72 -17.42
N GLU A 160 -0.64 6.85 -18.30
CA GLU A 160 -1.59 7.18 -19.35
C GLU A 160 -2.88 6.41 -19.09
N LEU A 161 -3.94 7.14 -18.77
CA LEU A 161 -5.26 6.57 -18.57
C LEU A 161 -5.98 6.53 -19.92
N SER A 162 -6.40 5.35 -20.32
CA SER A 162 -7.21 5.22 -21.53
C SER A 162 -8.66 5.61 -21.23
N LYS A 163 -9.20 6.56 -21.98
CA LYS A 163 -10.59 7.02 -21.86
C LYS A 163 -11.58 6.18 -22.67
N SER A 164 -11.08 5.26 -23.50
CA SER A 164 -11.87 4.46 -24.43
C SER A 164 -11.38 3.01 -24.33
N GLY A 165 -12.28 2.06 -24.02
CA GLY A 165 -11.96 0.70 -23.54
C GLY A 165 -11.20 -0.24 -24.49
N SER A 166 -10.42 0.27 -25.44
CA SER A 166 -9.62 -0.48 -26.41
C SER A 166 -8.12 -0.50 -26.11
N GLN A 167 -7.59 0.41 -25.28
CA GLN A 167 -6.22 0.34 -24.76
C GLN A 167 -6.26 0.31 -23.22
N GLY A 168 -5.48 -0.57 -22.59
CA GLY A 168 -5.34 -0.61 -21.12
C GLY A 168 -4.58 0.62 -20.60
N ASN A 169 -4.64 0.85 -19.29
CA ASN A 169 -3.88 1.92 -18.63
C ASN A 169 -2.38 1.60 -18.69
N ILE A 170 -1.54 2.57 -18.99
CA ILE A 170 -0.08 2.38 -19.09
C ILE A 170 0.60 3.11 -17.93
N VAL A 171 1.50 2.41 -17.23
CA VAL A 171 2.37 2.96 -16.20
C VAL A 171 3.78 3.03 -16.75
N LYS A 172 4.39 4.21 -16.65
CA LYS A 172 5.74 4.50 -17.15
C LYS A 172 6.74 4.54 -16.00
N MET A 173 7.88 3.93 -16.23
CA MET A 173 8.95 3.82 -15.25
C MET A 173 10.09 4.80 -15.57
N ASN A 174 10.95 5.08 -14.58
CA ASN A 174 12.12 5.95 -14.75
C ASN A 174 13.23 5.35 -15.60
N ASN A 175 13.28 4.02 -15.73
CA ASN A 175 14.26 3.28 -16.52
C ASN A 175 13.86 3.14 -18.00
N GLY A 176 12.71 3.71 -18.41
CA GLY A 176 12.19 3.61 -19.78
C GLY A 176 11.22 2.44 -20.00
N ASP A 177 11.07 1.53 -19.03
CA ASP A 177 10.09 0.44 -19.11
C ASP A 177 8.66 0.95 -18.95
N SER A 178 7.70 0.18 -19.46
CA SER A 178 6.28 0.45 -19.28
C SER A 178 5.49 -0.84 -19.04
N TYR A 179 4.45 -0.74 -18.22
CA TYR A 179 3.55 -1.84 -17.90
C TYR A 179 2.11 -1.44 -18.21
N SER A 180 1.33 -2.39 -18.74
CA SER A 180 -0.10 -2.17 -19.01
C SER A 180 -0.96 -2.83 -17.93
N CYS A 181 -2.07 -2.19 -17.58
CA CYS A 181 -3.04 -2.74 -16.65
C CYS A 181 -4.49 -2.36 -16.95
N ASP A 182 -5.41 -3.19 -16.46
CA ASP A 182 -6.83 -2.92 -16.56
C ASP A 182 -7.29 -1.99 -15.41
N LEU A 183 -6.70 -2.14 -14.21
CA LEU A 183 -6.90 -1.26 -13.06
C LEU A 183 -5.55 -0.71 -12.53
N LEU A 184 -5.48 0.62 -12.36
CA LEU A 184 -4.32 1.30 -11.79
C LEU A 184 -4.65 1.91 -10.42
N CYS A 185 -4.00 1.43 -9.37
CA CYS A 185 -4.10 1.96 -8.02
C CYS A 185 -2.93 2.91 -7.73
N ILE A 186 -3.23 4.19 -7.56
CA ILE A 186 -2.23 5.24 -7.33
C ILE A 186 -2.32 5.71 -5.89
N ARG A 187 -1.17 5.96 -5.26
CA ARG A 187 -1.13 6.67 -3.98
C ARG A 187 -1.65 8.10 -4.16
N GLY A 188 -2.74 8.45 -3.48
CA GLY A 188 -3.16 9.84 -3.33
C GLY A 188 -2.16 10.60 -2.46
N GLU A 189 -1.70 11.77 -2.92
CA GLU A 189 -0.97 12.71 -2.07
C GLU A 189 -1.97 13.36 -1.10
N GLY A 190 -1.94 12.95 0.17
CA GLY A 190 -2.76 13.54 1.21
C GLY A 190 -2.43 12.94 2.58
N PHE A 191 -2.40 13.80 3.59
CA PHE A 191 -2.13 13.47 5.01
C PHE A 191 -3.11 12.42 5.59
N PHE A 192 -4.24 12.17 4.91
CA PHE A 192 -5.26 11.16 5.25
C PHE A 192 -5.06 9.78 4.61
N ALA A 193 -3.90 9.48 4.03
CA ALA A 193 -3.62 8.17 3.43
C ALA A 193 -3.48 7.01 4.44
N GLN A 194 -4.02 7.09 5.66
CA GLN A 194 -4.27 5.91 6.48
C GLN A 194 -5.60 5.29 6.05
N LEU A 195 -5.50 4.17 5.34
CA LEU A 195 -6.57 3.20 5.01
C LEU A 195 -7.65 3.52 3.96
N TYR A 196 -7.61 4.66 3.26
CA TYR A 196 -8.50 4.89 2.11
C TYR A 196 -7.72 4.91 0.80
N THR A 197 -7.39 3.73 0.27
CA THR A 197 -6.89 3.64 -1.11
C THR A 197 -8.06 3.81 -2.07
N VAL A 198 -7.96 4.89 -2.84
CA VAL A 198 -8.84 5.25 -3.95
C VAL A 198 -8.80 4.15 -5.01
N MET A 199 -9.90 3.40 -5.15
CA MET A 199 -10.21 2.62 -6.35
C MET A 199 -10.75 3.57 -7.41
N LEU A 200 -9.90 4.02 -8.34
CA LEU A 200 -10.37 4.68 -9.56
C LEU A 200 -10.08 3.78 -10.77
N ALA A 201 -11.16 3.54 -11.53
CA ALA A 201 -11.27 2.88 -12.83
C ALA A 201 -11.21 1.33 -12.84
N GLY A 202 -12.35 0.66 -12.61
CA GLY A 202 -12.51 -0.73 -13.06
C GLY A 202 -13.82 -1.45 -12.70
N LEU A 203 -14.42 -1.18 -11.54
CA LEU A 203 -15.62 -1.92 -11.08
C LEU A 203 -16.95 -1.36 -11.62
N LYS A 204 -17.05 -1.21 -12.94
CA LYS A 204 -18.35 -1.11 -13.64
C LYS A 204 -18.37 -2.09 -14.80
N LYS A 205 -18.45 -3.38 -14.50
CA LYS A 205 -18.99 -4.44 -15.38
C LYS A 205 -18.92 -5.78 -14.64
N SER A 206 -19.93 -6.08 -13.82
CA SER A 206 -20.46 -7.44 -13.59
C SER A 206 -21.42 -7.42 -12.38
N GLN A 207 -22.55 -6.73 -12.53
CA GLN A 207 -23.78 -6.91 -11.73
C GLN A 207 -24.96 -6.34 -12.54
N VAL A 208 -25.18 -6.90 -13.73
CA VAL A 208 -26.50 -6.96 -14.38
C VAL A 208 -26.40 -8.16 -15.31
N HIS A 209 -27.08 -9.25 -14.96
CA HIS A 209 -27.93 -10.11 -15.80
C HIS A 209 -28.51 -11.18 -14.86
#